data_AF-A0A936XNY4-F1
#
_entry.id   AF-A0A936XNY4-F1
#
_cell.length_a   1.000
_cell.length_b   1.000
_cell.length_c   1.000
_cell.angle_alpha   90.00
_cell.angle_beta   90.00
_cell.angle_gamma   90.00
#
_symmetry.space_group_name_H-M   'P 1'
#
loop_
_entity.id
_entity.type
_entity.pdbx_description
1 polymer ?
#
loop_
_entity_poly.entity_id
_entity_poly.type
_entity_poly.pdbx_seq_one_letter_code
_entity_poly.pdbx_strand_id
1 'polypeptide(L)'
;MNKKEQISKLIDEALASVESLSRAEAKPFLLTRIQARMTKETESVWEKAGWFITRPAVAFSGLCMIILINLAVIVFKGTTDTAGSTEQVAQSSTDEFSYTVATIYDTENTQP
;
A
#
# COMPACT_ATOMS: atom_id res chain seq x y z
N MET A 1 43.21 -49.81 -52.45
CA MET A 1 42.16 -48.77 -52.41
C MET A 1 42.65 -47.52 -53.10
N ASN A 2 41.84 -46.94 -53.98
CA ASN A 2 42.22 -45.78 -54.79
C ASN A 2 42.10 -44.49 -53.97
N LYS A 3 43.09 -43.58 -54.04
CA LYS A 3 43.07 -42.28 -53.31
C LYS A 3 41.79 -41.46 -53.57
N LYS A 4 41.21 -41.58 -54.77
CA LYS A 4 39.96 -40.90 -55.15
C LYS A 4 38.75 -41.37 -54.34
N GLU A 5 38.68 -42.65 -53.98
CA GLU A 5 37.61 -43.19 -53.14
C GLU A 5 37.70 -42.67 -51.71
N GLN A 6 38.92 -42.55 -51.16
CA GLN A 6 39.13 -42.01 -49.82
C GLN A 6 38.72 -40.54 -49.73
N ILE A 7 39.04 -39.74 -50.75
CA ILE A 7 38.64 -38.33 -50.82
C ILE A 7 37.13 -38.21 -50.90
N SER A 8 36.47 -39.04 -51.71
CA SER A 8 35.00 -39.02 -51.84
C SER A 8 34.33 -39.37 -50.50
N LYS A 9 34.86 -40.37 -49.79
CA LYS A 9 34.35 -40.78 -48.48
C LYS A 9 34.50 -39.69 -47.42
N LEU A 10 35.62 -38.95 -47.43
CA LEU A 10 35.85 -37.82 -46.52
C LEU A 10 34.92 -36.63 -46.82
N ILE A 11 34.61 -36.40 -48.11
CA ILE A 11 33.66 -35.37 -48.52
C ILE A 11 32.25 -35.72 -48.03
N ASP A 12 31.81 -36.98 -48.22
CA ASP A 12 30.51 -37.44 -47.76
C ASP A 12 30.39 -37.37 -46.23
N GLU A 13 31.45 -37.72 -45.50
CA GLU A 13 31.50 -37.64 -44.04
C GLU A 13 31.48 -36.19 -43.53
N ALA A 14 32.18 -35.28 -44.22
CA ALA A 14 32.14 -33.85 -43.90
C ALA A 14 30.76 -33.25 -44.15
N LEU A 15 30.10 -33.59 -45.27
CA LEU A 15 28.75 -33.13 -45.57
C LEU A 15 27.72 -33.69 -44.58
N ALA A 16 27.83 -34.97 -44.21
CA ALA A 16 26.97 -35.59 -43.21
C ALA A 16 27.11 -34.95 -41.81
N SER A 17 28.29 -34.44 -41.47
CA SER A 17 28.51 -33.76 -40.18
C SER A 17 27.77 -32.42 -40.07
N VAL A 18 27.63 -31.70 -41.19
CA VAL A 18 26.98 -30.38 -41.25
C VAL A 18 25.46 -30.50 -41.30
N GLU A 19 24.92 -31.55 -41.93
CA GLU A 19 23.47 -31.81 -42.01
C GLU A 19 22.84 -32.00 -40.61
N SER A 20 23.62 -32.44 -39.63
CA SER A 20 23.17 -32.63 -38.25
C SER A 20 23.05 -31.33 -37.43
N LEU A 21 23.58 -30.20 -37.95
CA LEU A 21 23.48 -28.91 -37.28
C LEU A 21 22.10 -28.28 -37.53
N SER A 22 21.14 -28.63 -36.68
CA SER A 22 19.90 -27.85 -36.58
C SER A 22 20.17 -26.47 -35.97
N ARG A 23 19.40 -25.46 -36.39
CA ARG A 23 19.46 -24.10 -35.83
C ARG A 23 19.23 -24.18 -34.32
N ALA A 24 20.21 -23.73 -33.54
CA ALA A 24 20.08 -23.68 -32.09
C ALA A 24 18.87 -22.81 -31.70
N GLU A 25 17.83 -23.44 -31.16
CA GLU A 25 16.66 -22.74 -30.66
C GLU A 25 17.03 -22.06 -29.33
N ALA A 26 16.46 -20.88 -29.08
CA ALA A 26 16.71 -20.17 -27.83
C ALA A 26 16.29 -21.07 -26.65
N LYS A 27 17.18 -21.19 -25.66
CA LYS A 27 16.92 -21.99 -24.46
C LYS A 27 15.56 -21.60 -23.85
N PRO A 28 14.66 -22.56 -23.56
CA PRO A 28 13.36 -22.23 -22.99
C PRO A 28 13.53 -21.46 -21.67
N PHE A 29 12.63 -20.50 -21.42
CA PHE A 29 12.60 -19.64 -20.22
C PHE A 29 13.68 -18.55 -20.09
N LEU A 30 14.49 -18.29 -21.13
CA LEU A 30 15.47 -17.20 -21.11
C LEU A 30 14.77 -15.84 -20.89
N LEU A 31 13.66 -15.59 -21.61
CA LEU A 31 12.85 -14.39 -21.48
C LEU A 31 12.27 -14.22 -20.07
N THR A 32 11.73 -15.30 -19.49
CA THR A 32 11.21 -15.30 -18.11
C THR A 32 12.29 -14.93 -17.11
N ARG A 33 13.52 -15.44 -17.26
CA ARG A 33 14.63 -15.11 -16.36
C ARG A 33 15.07 -13.66 -16.47
N ILE A 34 15.06 -13.09 -17.68
CA ILE A 34 15.36 -11.68 -17.90
C ILE A 34 14.28 -10.81 -17.24
N GLN A 35 13.01 -11.11 -17.53
CA GLN A 35 11.87 -10.36 -17.00
C GLN A 35 11.85 -10.40 -15.46
N ALA A 36 12.05 -11.58 -14.86
CA ALA A 36 12.13 -11.71 -13.41
C ALA A 36 13.24 -10.88 -12.76
N ARG A 37 14.38 -10.69 -13.45
CA ARG A 37 15.45 -9.81 -12.95
C ARG A 37 15.08 -8.33 -13.09
N MET A 38 14.44 -7.93 -14.18
CA MET A 38 14.01 -6.53 -14.37
C MET A 38 12.91 -6.12 -13.37
N THR A 39 11.93 -6.98 -13.12
CA THR A 39 10.82 -6.67 -12.20
C THR A 39 11.26 -6.64 -10.73
N LYS A 40 12.21 -7.49 -10.34
CA LYS A 40 12.70 -7.57 -8.96
C LYS A 40 13.43 -6.31 -8.49
N GLU A 41 14.02 -5.54 -9.40
CA GLU A 41 14.67 -4.28 -9.06
C GLU A 41 13.66 -3.14 -8.80
N THR A 42 12.52 -3.14 -9.49
CA THR A 42 11.49 -2.11 -9.30
C THR A 42 10.66 -2.34 -8.03
N GLU A 43 10.49 -3.59 -7.61
CA GLU A 43 9.68 -3.93 -6.44
C GLU A 43 10.43 -3.69 -5.11
N SER A 44 11.76 -3.85 -5.07
CA SER A 44 12.58 -3.76 -3.84
C SER A 44 12.33 -2.51 -2.98
N VAL A 45 12.10 -1.34 -3.57
CA VAL A 45 11.92 -0.08 -2.82
C VAL A 45 10.48 0.07 -2.31
N TRP A 46 9.49 -0.23 -3.15
CA TRP A 46 8.07 -0.18 -2.78
C TRP A 46 7.69 -1.30 -1.81
N GLU A 47 8.25 -2.48 -1.99
CA GLU A 47 8.06 -3.64 -1.12
C GLU A 47 8.67 -3.41 0.27
N LYS A 48 9.86 -2.77 0.35
CA LYS A 48 10.44 -2.32 1.62
C LYS A 48 9.62 -1.24 2.31
N ALA A 49 9.09 -0.28 1.55
CA ALA A 49 8.22 0.76 2.10
C ALA A 49 6.89 0.17 2.62
N GLY A 50 6.29 -0.76 1.87
CA GLY A 50 5.09 -1.49 2.27
C GLY A 50 5.30 -2.35 3.51
N TRP A 51 6.44 -3.05 3.59
CA TRP A 51 6.82 -3.83 4.78
C TRP A 51 7.08 -2.95 6.00
N PHE A 52 7.63 -1.75 5.82
CA PHE A 52 7.84 -0.81 6.91
C PHE A 52 6.52 -0.27 7.45
N ILE A 53 5.57 0.08 6.58
CA ILE A 53 4.24 0.59 6.96
C ILE A 53 3.36 -0.47 7.61
N THR A 54 3.52 -1.75 7.25
CA THR A 54 2.77 -2.86 7.87
C THR A 54 3.27 -3.23 9.26
N ARG A 55 4.36 -2.62 9.77
CA ARG A 55 4.78 -2.84 11.15
C ARG A 55 3.81 -2.15 12.12
N PRO A 56 3.27 -2.86 13.13
CA PRO A 56 2.32 -2.29 14.09
C PRO A 56 2.89 -1.07 14.85
N ALA A 57 4.21 -1.02 15.04
CA ALA A 57 4.89 0.12 15.63
C ALA A 57 4.80 1.40 14.78
N VAL A 58 4.79 1.29 13.45
CA VAL A 58 4.68 2.45 12.53
C VAL A 58 3.25 2.97 12.50
N ALA A 59 2.25 2.08 12.52
CA ALA A 59 0.84 2.46 12.66
C ALA A 59 0.59 3.23 13.97
N PHE A 60 1.13 2.74 15.09
CA PHE A 60 1.01 3.40 16.39
C PHE A 60 1.72 4.76 16.41
N SER A 61 2.93 4.85 15.85
CA SER A 61 3.66 6.11 15.71
C SER A 61 2.90 7.13 14.85
N GLY A 62 2.32 6.70 13.72
CA GLY A 62 1.48 7.55 12.87
C GLY A 62 0.23 8.05 13.57
N LEU A 63 -0.47 7.16 14.31
CA LEU A 63 -1.63 7.55 15.12
C LEU A 63 -1.25 8.58 16.20
N CYS A 64 -0.15 8.33 16.91
CA CYS A 64 0.36 9.22 17.93
C CYS A 64 0.76 10.58 17.34
N MET A 65 1.38 10.59 16.15
CA MET A 65 1.73 11.80 15.42
C MET A 65 0.51 12.62 15.01
N ILE A 66 -0.56 11.97 14.53
CA ILE A 66 -1.83 12.65 14.22
C ILE A 66 -2.42 13.29 15.48
N ILE A 67 -2.43 12.57 16.61
CA ILE A 67 -2.92 13.10 17.89
C ILE A 67 -2.08 14.30 18.34
N LEU A 68 -0.75 14.21 18.26
CA LEU A 68 0.15 15.29 18.63
C LEU A 68 0.00 16.52 17.74
N ILE A 69 -0.21 16.35 16.43
CA ILE A 69 -0.46 17.47 15.51
C ILE A 69 -1.78 18.17 15.88
N ASN A 70 -2.84 17.41 16.12
CA ASN A 70 -4.12 17.99 16.53
C ASN A 70 -4.03 18.69 17.89
N LEU A 71 -3.34 18.08 18.85
CA LEU A 71 -3.07 18.69 20.16
C LEU A 71 -2.24 19.97 20.01
N ALA A 72 -1.19 19.95 19.20
CA ALA A 72 -0.37 21.13 18.93
C ALA A 72 -1.20 22.24 18.31
N VAL A 73 -2.04 21.94 17.33
CA VAL A 73 -2.96 22.92 16.73
C VAL A 73 -3.90 23.50 17.78
N ILE A 74 -4.45 22.70 18.69
CA ILE A 74 -5.32 23.18 19.78
C ILE A 74 -4.53 24.05 20.77
N VAL A 75 -3.29 23.69 21.13
CA VAL A 75 -2.47 24.47 22.06
C VAL A 75 -2.03 25.79 21.45
N PHE A 76 -1.58 25.78 20.19
CA PHE A 76 -1.13 26.97 19.47
C PHE A 76 -2.29 27.89 19.06
N LYS A 77 -3.47 27.35 18.72
CA LYS A 77 -4.67 28.15 18.44
C LYS A 77 -5.40 28.57 19.72
N GLY A 78 -5.41 27.73 20.76
CA GLY A 78 -6.03 28.02 22.06
C GLY A 78 -5.34 29.12 22.86
N THR A 79 -4.08 29.47 22.52
CA THR A 79 -3.44 30.69 23.04
C THR A 79 -3.86 31.95 22.28
N THR A 80 -4.44 31.82 21.09
CA THR A 80 -4.89 32.94 20.25
C THR A 80 -6.42 33.13 20.30
N ASP A 81 -7.18 32.07 20.60
CA ASP A 81 -8.64 32.09 20.69
C ASP A 81 -9.14 31.68 22.08
N THR A 82 -9.05 32.59 23.06
CA THR A 82 -10.13 32.69 24.07
C THR A 82 -11.29 33.46 23.43
N ALA A 83 -11.83 32.93 22.33
CA ALA A 83 -12.97 33.48 21.60
C ALA A 83 -13.55 32.41 20.67
N GLY A 84 -14.03 31.30 21.24
CA GLY A 84 -14.54 30.20 20.45
C GLY A 84 -15.34 29.15 21.22
N SER A 85 -16.02 29.55 22.30
CA SER A 85 -16.98 28.70 23.03
C SER A 85 -18.44 29.12 22.76
N THR A 86 -18.76 29.49 21.52
CA THR A 86 -20.12 29.99 21.18
C THR A 86 -21.05 28.89 20.66
N GLU A 87 -20.57 27.68 20.35
CA GLU A 87 -21.47 26.60 19.87
C GLU A 87 -22.02 25.70 20.99
N GLN A 88 -21.42 25.72 22.19
CA GLN A 88 -21.88 24.86 23.29
C GLN A 88 -22.94 25.51 24.19
N VAL A 89 -23.08 26.84 24.18
CA VAL A 89 -24.05 27.56 25.04
C VAL A 89 -25.49 27.52 24.50
N ALA A 90 -25.66 27.35 23.17
CA ALA A 90 -26.99 27.27 22.57
C ALA A 90 -27.71 25.94 22.87
N GLN A 91 -26.96 24.83 22.96
CA GLN A 91 -27.53 23.51 23.25
C GLN A 91 -27.90 23.34 24.74
N SER A 92 -27.13 23.94 25.65
CA SER A 92 -27.42 23.92 27.09
C SER A 92 -28.71 24.68 27.44
N SER A 93 -28.96 25.80 26.75
CA SER A 93 -30.14 26.64 27.02
C SER A 93 -31.46 25.95 26.62
N THR A 94 -31.46 25.15 25.55
CA THR A 94 -32.66 24.41 25.12
C THR A 94 -33.00 23.22 26.01
N ASP A 95 -31.98 22.53 26.54
CA ASP A 95 -32.20 21.39 27.45
C ASP A 95 -32.76 21.84 28.82
N GLU A 96 -32.32 22.99 29.35
CA GLU A 96 -32.87 23.54 30.60
C GLU A 96 -34.34 23.99 30.48
N PHE A 97 -34.74 24.55 29.33
CA PHE A 97 -36.15 24.89 29.08
C PHE A 97 -37.04 23.65 29.02
N SER A 98 -36.57 22.57 28.38
CA SER A 98 -37.33 21.32 28.27
C SER A 98 -37.55 20.66 29.64
N TYR A 99 -36.53 20.67 30.50
CA TYR A 99 -36.62 20.10 31.85
C TYR A 99 -37.53 20.92 32.79
N THR A 100 -37.49 22.25 32.67
CA THR A 100 -38.34 23.14 33.47
C THR A 100 -39.81 23.03 33.05
N VAL A 101 -40.09 22.95 31.74
CA VAL A 101 -41.48 22.77 31.27
C VAL A 101 -42.03 21.40 31.69
N ALA A 102 -41.23 20.32 31.60
CA ALA A 102 -41.68 18.99 32.01
C ALA A 102 -42.05 18.92 33.51
N THR A 103 -41.31 19.58 34.39
CA THR A 103 -41.58 19.58 35.85
C THR A 103 -42.76 20.47 36.25
N ILE A 104 -43.02 21.55 35.52
CA ILE A 104 -44.19 22.42 35.74
C ILE A 104 -45.49 21.67 35.43
N TYR A 105 -45.54 20.89 34.34
CA TYR A 105 -46.73 20.11 33.99
C TYR A 105 -46.97 18.88 34.89
N ASP A 106 -45.92 18.32 35.48
CA ASP A 106 -46.01 17.18 36.41
C ASP A 106 -46.53 17.61 37.81
N THR A 107 -46.32 18.87 38.20
CA THR A 107 -46.83 19.42 39.47
C THR A 107 -48.34 19.74 39.41
N GLU A 108 -48.88 20.12 38.25
CA GLU A 108 -50.28 20.50 38.11
C GLU A 108 -51.25 19.30 38.00
N ASN A 109 -50.74 18.06 37.85
CA ASN A 109 -51.55 16.85 37.65
C ASN A 109 -51.38 15.80 38.75
N THR A 110 -51.09 16.24 39.98
CA THR A 110 -51.14 15.39 41.18
C THR A 110 -52.37 15.72 42.03
N GLN A 111 -53.54 15.42 41.50
CA GLN A 111 -54.76 15.23 42.30
C GLN A 111 -55.08 13.73 42.37
N PRO A 112 -55.53 13.19 43.51
CA PRO A 112 -56.53 12.13 43.45
C PRO A 112 -57.87 12.68 42.96
#